data_AF-A0A1E7RTK7-F1
#
_entry.id   AF-A0A1E7RTK7-F1
#
_cell.length_a   1.000
_cell.length_b   1.000
_cell.length_c   1.000
_cell.angle_alpha   90.00
_cell.angle_beta   90.00
_cell.angle_gamma   90.00
#
_symmetry.space_group_name_H-M   'P 1'
#
loop_
_entity.id
_entity.type
_entity.pdbx_description
1 polymer ?
#
loop_
_entity_poly.entity_id
_entity_poly.type
_entity_poly.pdbx_seq_one_letter_code
_entity_poly.pdbx_strand_id
1 'polypeptide(L)'
;MDKSMITLTASVYEPFPGVFRSYYACEGPDAAYCRAMSLTVLQLISDLDQEQFEEVTQLLDTIDSPERAASAPGRANWGYNYNAIWLDPPVAMPGFACFTFDIYPELDVGGDPPQFSRAQLAIIMNHWRSFLSEIAIHGMEAMSGKKFEVLLDEA
;
A
#
# COMPACT_ATOMS: atom_id res chain seq x y z
N MET A 1 -10.56 -8.62 24.02
CA MET A 1 -10.08 -9.16 22.73
C MET A 1 -8.84 -8.37 22.41
N ASP A 2 -7.68 -9.03 22.40
CA ASP A 2 -6.48 -8.41 21.82
C ASP A 2 -6.82 -8.11 20.37
N LYS A 3 -6.78 -6.84 19.97
CA LYS A 3 -6.81 -6.50 18.56
C LYS A 3 -5.50 -7.03 17.99
N SER A 4 -5.58 -7.94 17.03
CA SER A 4 -4.47 -8.31 16.18
C SER A 4 -3.90 -7.03 15.55
N MET A 5 -2.71 -6.61 15.99
CA MET A 5 -2.07 -5.40 15.46
C MET A 5 -1.09 -5.78 14.37
N ILE A 6 -1.14 -5.04 13.28
CA ILE A 6 -0.22 -5.14 12.16
C ILE A 6 0.84 -4.04 12.32
N THR A 7 2.10 -4.39 12.14
CA THR A 7 3.22 -3.44 12.06
C THR A 7 3.60 -3.25 10.61
N LEU A 8 3.58 -2.00 10.15
CA LEU A 8 4.11 -1.61 8.85
C LEU A 8 5.54 -1.11 9.03
N THR A 9 6.47 -1.63 8.23
CA THR A 9 7.89 -1.32 8.34
C THR A 9 8.43 -0.79 7.01
N ALA A 10 8.85 0.48 7.01
CA ALA A 10 9.62 1.08 5.93
C ALA A 10 11.10 1.06 6.29
N SER A 11 11.97 0.69 5.35
CA SER A 11 13.41 0.57 5.60
C SER A 11 14.22 0.68 4.32
N VAL A 12 15.52 0.97 4.48
CA VAL A 12 16.50 0.91 3.40
C VAL A 12 17.38 -0.31 3.58
N TYR A 13 17.54 -1.08 2.51
CA TYR A 13 18.44 -2.21 2.43
C TYR A 13 19.55 -1.95 1.42
N GLU A 14 20.70 -2.58 1.67
CA GLU A 14 21.84 -2.61 0.77
C GLU A 14 22.01 -4.03 0.20
N PRO A 15 21.29 -4.39 -0.88
CA PRO A 15 21.38 -5.73 -1.46
C PRO A 15 22.81 -6.09 -1.94
N PHE A 16 23.58 -5.08 -2.36
CA PHE A 16 24.98 -5.20 -2.77
C PHE A 16 25.73 -3.95 -2.35
N PRO A 17 27.05 -4.03 -2.10
CA PRO A 17 27.85 -2.88 -1.68
C PRO A 17 27.64 -1.65 -2.57
N GLY A 18 27.19 -0.54 -1.96
CA GLY A 18 26.93 0.74 -2.61
C GLY A 18 25.58 0.86 -3.33
N VAL A 19 24.73 -0.16 -3.30
CA VAL A 19 23.40 -0.13 -3.91
C VAL A 19 22.35 -0.12 -2.82
N PHE A 20 21.62 0.99 -2.68
CA PHE A 20 20.55 1.13 -1.69
C PHE A 20 19.16 1.07 -2.33
N ARG A 21 18.22 0.45 -1.62
CA ARG A 21 16.81 0.33 -2.01
C ARG A 21 15.91 0.53 -0.81
N SER A 22 14.87 1.33 -0.96
CA SER A 22 13.76 1.42 -0.03
C SER A 22 12.83 0.21 -0.18
N TYR A 23 12.24 -0.24 0.91
CA TYR A 23 11.30 -1.36 0.94
C TYR A 23 10.22 -1.11 1.99
N TYR A 24 9.02 -1.60 1.74
CA TYR A 24 7.87 -1.44 2.62
C TYR A 24 7.16 -2.78 2.83
N ALA A 25 7.01 -3.21 4.09
CA ALA A 25 6.46 -4.52 4.43
C ALA A 25 5.53 -4.50 5.64
N CYS A 26 4.80 -5.60 5.81
CA CYS A 26 3.87 -5.89 6.90
C CYS A 26 4.35 -7.06 7.74
N GLU A 27 4.28 -6.94 9.06
CA GLU A 27 4.41 -8.04 10.02
C GLU A 27 3.20 -8.05 10.96
N GLY A 28 2.66 -9.22 11.27
CA GLY A 28 1.43 -9.34 12.08
C GLY A 28 1.05 -10.79 12.37
N PRO A 29 -0.01 -11.03 13.14
CA PRO A 29 -0.43 -12.37 13.53
C PRO A 29 -1.00 -13.19 12.35
N ASP A 30 -1.56 -12.53 11.34
CA ASP A 30 -1.95 -13.17 10.08
C ASP A 30 -0.87 -12.98 9.00
N ALA A 31 -0.03 -14.01 8.85
CA ALA A 31 1.03 -14.02 7.87
C ALA A 31 0.52 -14.02 6.41
N ALA A 32 -0.68 -14.58 6.15
CA ALA A 32 -1.25 -14.59 4.81
C ALA A 32 -1.74 -13.19 4.43
N TYR A 33 -2.46 -12.52 5.34
CA TYR A 33 -2.87 -11.14 5.16
C TYR A 33 -1.69 -10.20 4.97
N CYS A 34 -0.66 -10.29 5.82
CA CYS A 34 0.54 -9.47 5.68
C CYS A 34 1.29 -9.74 4.36
N ARG A 35 1.30 -10.99 3.88
CA ARG A 35 1.86 -11.32 2.57
C ARG A 35 1.06 -10.68 1.44
N ALA A 36 -0.27 -10.79 1.47
CA ALA A 36 -1.14 -10.17 0.47
C ALA A 36 -0.97 -8.64 0.45
N MET A 37 -0.96 -8.01 1.63
CA MET A 37 -0.72 -6.58 1.79
C MET A 37 0.66 -6.14 1.29
N SER A 38 1.71 -6.89 1.64
CA SER A 38 3.08 -6.57 1.22
C SER A 38 3.22 -6.64 -0.30
N LEU A 39 2.64 -7.66 -0.94
CA LEU A 39 2.73 -7.85 -2.39
C LEU A 39 1.85 -6.89 -3.19
N THR A 40 0.75 -6.39 -2.62
CA THR A 40 -0.17 -5.51 -3.34
C THR A 40 0.09 -4.04 -3.01
N VAL A 41 -0.51 -3.53 -1.93
CA VAL A 41 -0.50 -2.10 -1.58
C VAL A 41 0.88 -1.58 -1.22
N LEU A 42 1.67 -2.31 -0.43
CA LEU A 42 2.97 -1.80 0.04
C LEU A 42 4.01 -1.82 -1.07
N GLN A 43 4.07 -2.90 -1.84
CA GLN A 43 4.92 -2.98 -3.03
C GLN A 43 4.53 -1.89 -4.04
N LEU A 44 3.23 -1.74 -4.34
CA LEU A 44 2.76 -0.69 -5.24
C LEU A 44 3.26 0.67 -4.79
N ILE A 45 2.98 1.06 -3.54
CA ILE A 45 3.38 2.35 -2.97
C ILE A 45 4.89 2.57 -3.05
N SER A 46 5.68 1.52 -2.84
CA SER A 46 7.14 1.60 -2.89
C SER A 46 7.70 1.79 -4.30
N ASP A 47 6.93 1.41 -5.34
CA ASP A 47 7.33 1.50 -6.75
C ASP A 47 6.88 2.82 -7.42
N LEU A 48 5.99 3.58 -6.79
CA LEU A 48 5.49 4.83 -7.35
C LEU A 48 6.58 5.91 -7.36
N ASP A 49 6.68 6.63 -8.48
CA ASP A 49 7.34 7.93 -8.48
C ASP A 49 6.48 9.00 -7.77
N GLN A 50 7.00 10.22 -7.66
CA GLN A 50 6.30 11.30 -6.96
C GLN A 50 4.97 11.69 -7.63
N GLU A 51 4.92 11.77 -8.95
CA GLU A 51 3.70 12.16 -9.68
C GLU A 51 2.62 11.09 -9.50
N GLN A 52 3.00 9.83 -9.65
CA GLN A 52 2.11 8.69 -9.46
C GLN A 52 1.63 8.57 -7.99
N PHE A 53 2.52 8.83 -7.03
CA PHE A 53 2.15 8.81 -5.61
C PHE A 53 1.13 9.90 -5.27
N GLU A 54 1.29 11.10 -5.83
CA GLU A 54 0.32 12.20 -5.69
C GLU A 54 -1.01 11.87 -6.36
N GLU A 55 -1.00 11.29 -7.57
CA GLU A 55 -2.19 10.82 -8.28
C GLU A 55 -2.97 9.78 -7.47
N VAL A 56 -2.27 8.75 -6.97
CA VAL A 56 -2.87 7.71 -6.12
C VAL A 56 -3.42 8.30 -4.83
N THR A 57 -2.70 9.23 -4.18
CA THR A 57 -3.20 9.90 -2.97
C THR A 57 -4.52 10.64 -3.25
N GLN A 58 -4.57 11.41 -4.34
CA GLN A 58 -5.78 12.15 -4.74
C GLN A 58 -6.94 11.21 -5.05
N LEU A 59 -6.69 10.10 -5.73
CA LEU A 59 -7.70 9.07 -5.98
C LEU A 59 -8.26 8.51 -4.68
N LEU A 60 -7.41 8.11 -3.73
CA LEU A 60 -7.83 7.51 -2.47
C LEU A 60 -8.59 8.51 -1.57
N ASP A 61 -8.35 9.81 -1.70
CA ASP A 61 -9.13 10.84 -1.00
C ASP A 61 -10.59 10.93 -1.46
N THR A 62 -10.93 10.32 -2.62
CA THR A 62 -12.29 10.30 -3.16
C THR A 62 -13.13 9.10 -2.74
N ILE A 63 -12.59 8.16 -1.96
CA ILE A 63 -13.27 6.89 -1.56
C ILE A 63 -14.69 7.14 -1.02
N ASP A 64 -14.83 8.12 -0.13
CA ASP A 64 -16.10 8.45 0.54
C ASP A 64 -16.89 9.55 -0.19
N SER A 65 -16.42 10.02 -1.35
CA SER A 65 -17.05 11.13 -2.05
C SER A 65 -18.33 10.66 -2.77
N PRO A 66 -19.51 11.20 -2.41
CA PRO A 66 -20.76 10.85 -3.08
C PRO A 66 -20.83 11.38 -4.52
N GLU A 67 -19.97 12.32 -4.89
CA GLU A 67 -19.90 12.94 -6.22
C GLU A 67 -18.88 12.27 -7.14
N ARG A 68 -18.13 11.27 -6.65
CA ARG A 68 -17.13 10.57 -7.45
C ARG A 68 -17.81 9.83 -8.60
N ALA A 69 -17.28 10.02 -9.82
CA ALA A 69 -17.67 9.20 -10.96
C ALA A 69 -17.17 7.76 -10.77
N ALA A 70 -18.07 6.79 -10.95
CA ALA A 70 -17.69 5.37 -11.00
C ALA A 70 -16.74 5.12 -12.17
N SER A 71 -15.82 4.15 -12.01
CA SER A 71 -15.01 3.68 -13.14
C SER A 71 -15.89 3.04 -14.22
N ALA A 72 -15.33 2.88 -15.42
CA ALA A 72 -16.00 2.11 -16.45
C ALA A 72 -16.15 0.64 -15.99
N PRO A 73 -17.28 -0.03 -16.30
CA PRO A 73 -17.49 -1.42 -15.90
C PRO A 73 -16.31 -2.32 -16.29
N GLY A 74 -15.83 -3.11 -15.33
CA GLY A 74 -14.69 -4.02 -15.54
C GLY A 74 -13.32 -3.35 -15.64
N ARG A 75 -13.21 -2.06 -15.29
CA ARG A 75 -11.92 -1.36 -15.22
C ARG A 75 -11.61 -0.90 -13.81
N ALA A 76 -10.35 -1.10 -13.42
CA ALA A 76 -9.81 -0.49 -12.21
C ALA A 76 -9.87 1.03 -12.29
N ASN A 77 -9.93 1.68 -11.14
CA ASN A 77 -9.88 3.14 -11.04
C ASN A 77 -8.49 3.67 -11.38
N TRP A 78 -7.46 2.86 -11.12
CA TRP A 78 -6.07 3.16 -11.43
C TRP A 78 -5.27 1.85 -11.47
N GLY A 79 -4.16 1.81 -12.21
CA GLY A 79 -3.27 0.66 -12.24
C GLY A 79 -1.87 0.99 -12.71
N TYR A 80 -0.89 0.25 -12.20
CA TYR A 80 0.52 0.36 -12.59
C TYR A 80 1.22 -0.99 -12.45
N ASN A 81 2.02 -1.33 -13.46
CA ASN A 81 2.61 -2.66 -13.63
C ASN A 81 1.53 -3.76 -13.53
N TYR A 82 1.58 -4.53 -12.45
CA TYR A 82 0.68 -5.63 -12.19
C TYR A 82 -0.24 -5.34 -11.01
N ASN A 83 -0.36 -4.10 -10.55
CA ASN A 83 -1.19 -3.73 -9.40
C ASN A 83 -2.31 -2.78 -9.84
N ALA A 84 -3.53 -3.06 -9.40
CA ALA A 84 -4.72 -2.26 -9.63
C ALA A 84 -5.36 -1.79 -8.33
N ILE A 85 -6.00 -0.62 -8.40
CA ILE A 85 -6.79 -0.02 -7.33
C ILE A 85 -8.25 0.03 -7.77
N TRP A 86 -9.12 -0.58 -6.95
CA TRP A 86 -10.56 -0.59 -7.15
C TRP A 86 -11.24 0.16 -6.01
N LEU A 87 -12.14 1.07 -6.37
CA LEU A 87 -12.98 1.84 -5.43
C LEU A 87 -14.47 1.53 -5.61
N ASP A 88 -14.82 0.76 -6.63
CA ASP A 88 -16.18 0.49 -7.06
C ASP A 88 -16.57 -0.99 -6.83
N PRO A 89 -17.82 -1.27 -6.41
CA PRO A 89 -18.37 -2.63 -6.43
C PRO A 89 -18.36 -3.23 -7.84
N PRO A 90 -18.25 -4.56 -7.98
CA PRO A 90 -18.27 -5.57 -6.91
C PRO A 90 -16.90 -5.88 -6.28
N VAL A 91 -15.81 -5.25 -6.75
CA VAL A 91 -14.45 -5.60 -6.32
C VAL A 91 -14.08 -4.97 -4.98
N ALA A 92 -14.51 -3.73 -4.75
CA ALA A 92 -14.31 -3.03 -3.48
C ALA A 92 -15.65 -2.85 -2.74
N MET A 93 -15.62 -3.04 -1.42
CA MET A 93 -16.75 -2.68 -0.56
C MET A 93 -16.95 -1.16 -0.54
N PRO A 94 -18.20 -0.66 -0.41
CA PRO A 94 -18.44 0.77 -0.24
C PRO A 94 -17.64 1.37 0.92
N GLY A 95 -16.88 2.44 0.67
CA GLY A 95 -16.02 3.09 1.66
C GLY A 95 -14.62 2.47 1.81
N PHE A 96 -14.26 1.50 0.97
CA PHE A 96 -12.95 0.84 0.97
C PHE A 96 -12.29 0.94 -0.41
N ALA A 97 -10.96 0.90 -0.43
CA ALA A 97 -10.18 0.60 -1.63
C ALA A 97 -9.67 -0.83 -1.57
N CYS A 98 -9.79 -1.55 -2.68
CA CYS A 98 -9.29 -2.91 -2.85
C CYS A 98 -8.05 -2.87 -3.76
N PHE A 99 -6.97 -3.50 -3.32
CA PHE A 99 -5.73 -3.59 -4.08
C PHE A 99 -5.55 -5.02 -4.59
N THR A 100 -5.35 -5.16 -5.89
CA THR A 100 -5.23 -6.48 -6.53
C THR A 100 -4.00 -6.52 -7.41
N PHE A 101 -3.42 -7.72 -7.56
CA PHE A 101 -2.47 -7.96 -8.64
C PHE A 101 -3.27 -8.18 -9.95
N ASP A 102 -3.23 -7.26 -10.91
CA ASP A 102 -3.72 -7.43 -12.28
C ASP A 102 -2.96 -8.60 -12.92
N ILE A 103 -3.55 -9.67 -13.48
CA ILE A 103 -4.51 -9.68 -14.59
C ILE A 103 -5.43 -10.93 -14.51
N TYR A 104 -5.41 -11.69 -13.40
CA TYR A 104 -6.20 -12.91 -13.24
C TYR A 104 -6.75 -13.02 -11.82
N PRO A 105 -8.07 -12.89 -11.60
CA PRO A 105 -8.69 -13.13 -10.29
C PRO A 105 -8.55 -14.58 -9.80
N GLU A 106 -8.02 -15.47 -10.64
CA GLU A 106 -7.77 -16.89 -10.35
C GLU A 106 -6.36 -17.16 -9.80
N LEU A 107 -5.45 -16.17 -9.89
CA LEU A 107 -4.10 -16.25 -9.33
C LEU A 107 -4.09 -15.58 -7.95
N ASP A 108 -4.90 -16.17 -7.09
CA ASP A 108 -4.84 -16.09 -5.65
C ASP A 108 -3.39 -16.25 -5.18
N VAL A 109 -2.78 -15.16 -4.70
CA VAL A 109 -1.53 -15.22 -3.92
C VAL A 109 -1.79 -15.69 -2.48
N GLY A 110 -3.03 -16.02 -2.13
CA GLY A 110 -3.48 -16.56 -0.86
C GLY A 110 -4.38 -15.58 -0.12
N GLY A 111 -5.69 -15.78 -0.22
CA GLY A 111 -6.72 -15.08 0.55
C GLY A 111 -7.49 -14.00 -0.23
N ASP A 112 -8.50 -13.43 0.42
CA ASP A 112 -9.26 -12.30 -0.12
C ASP A 112 -8.33 -11.09 -0.34
N PRO A 113 -8.51 -10.32 -1.43
CA PRO A 113 -7.67 -9.17 -1.69
C PRO A 113 -7.79 -8.15 -0.55
N PRO A 114 -6.67 -7.56 -0.09
CA PRO A 114 -6.69 -6.67 1.05
C PRO A 114 -7.48 -5.40 0.71
N GLN A 115 -8.40 -5.06 1.60
CA GLN A 115 -9.24 -3.87 1.50
C GLN A 115 -8.95 -2.92 2.65
N PHE A 116 -8.89 -1.63 2.35
CA PHE A 116 -8.52 -0.61 3.32
C PHE A 116 -9.52 0.53 3.30
N SER A 117 -9.94 0.93 4.49
CA SER A 117 -10.68 2.18 4.68
C SER A 117 -9.78 3.37 4.39
N ARG A 118 -10.39 4.54 4.16
CA ARG A 118 -9.64 5.80 4.01
C ARG A 118 -8.71 6.07 5.20
N ALA A 119 -9.13 5.77 6.43
CA ALA A 119 -8.32 5.99 7.63
C ALA A 119 -7.06 5.10 7.64
N GLN A 120 -7.19 3.82 7.26
CA GLN A 120 -6.05 2.91 7.14
C GLN A 120 -5.09 3.36 6.04
N LEU A 121 -5.61 3.79 4.89
CA LEU A 121 -4.79 4.30 3.79
C LEU A 121 -4.04 5.58 4.16
N ALA A 122 -4.68 6.47 4.94
CA ALA A 122 -4.01 7.66 5.45
C ALA A 122 -2.80 7.28 6.32
N ILE A 123 -2.89 6.24 7.16
CA ILE A 123 -1.76 5.73 7.95
C ILE A 123 -0.65 5.21 7.03
N ILE A 124 -1.00 4.32 6.09
CA ILE A 124 -0.03 3.69 5.16
C ILE A 124 0.71 4.77 4.35
N MET A 125 -0.02 5.71 3.74
CA MET A 125 0.53 6.74 2.85
C MET A 125 1.33 7.79 3.62
N ASN A 126 0.86 8.23 4.79
CA ASN A 126 1.59 9.20 5.61
C ASN A 126 2.89 8.60 6.14
N HIS A 127 2.87 7.34 6.57
CA HIS A 127 4.08 6.67 7.03
C HIS A 127 5.14 6.57 5.93
N TRP A 128 4.75 6.18 4.71
CA TRP A 128 5.67 6.15 3.56
C TRP A 128 6.21 7.54 3.23
N ARG A 129 5.35 8.57 3.19
CA ARG A 129 5.76 9.96 2.93
C ARG A 129 6.76 10.48 3.97
N SER A 130 6.52 10.19 5.26
CA SER A 130 7.46 10.53 6.34
C SER A 130 8.80 9.83 6.14
N PHE A 131 8.79 8.54 5.80
CA PHE A 131 10.01 7.80 5.52
C PHE A 131 10.79 8.35 4.31
N LEU A 132 10.12 8.70 3.21
CA LEU A 132 10.75 9.36 2.06
C LEU A 132 11.36 10.72 2.43
N SER A 133 10.72 11.46 3.35
CA SER A 133 11.25 12.74 3.85
C SER A 133 12.56 12.53 4.62
N GLU A 134 12.64 11.49 5.45
CA GLU A 134 13.86 11.12 6.17
C GLU A 134 14.98 10.70 5.22
N ILE A 135 14.67 9.94 4.17
CA ILE A 135 15.64 9.62 3.10
C ILE A 135 16.13 10.89 2.41
N ALA A 136 15.25 11.85 2.13
CA ALA A 136 15.63 13.10 1.47
C ALA A 136 16.57 13.95 2.36
N ILE A 137 16.39 13.93 3.68
CA ILE A 137 17.21 14.67 4.64
C ILE A 137 18.57 13.99 4.89
N HIS A 138 18.56 12.67 5.08
CA HIS A 138 19.73 11.93 5.58
C HIS A 138 20.48 11.14 4.51
N GLY A 139 19.85 10.88 3.36
CA GLY A 139 20.35 9.98 2.33
C GLY A 139 20.14 8.51 2.66
N MET A 140 20.03 7.67 1.63
CA MET A 140 19.75 6.23 1.79
C MET A 140 20.84 5.48 2.57
N GLU A 141 22.11 5.82 2.39
CA GLU A 141 23.23 5.17 3.09
C GLU A 141 23.11 5.31 4.61
N ALA A 142 22.86 6.53 5.11
CA ALA A 142 22.66 6.78 6.54
C ALA A 142 21.36 6.18 7.10
N MET A 143 20.43 5.82 6.21
CA MET A 143 19.16 5.18 6.55
C MET A 143 19.22 3.65 6.46
N SER A 144 20.28 3.09 5.87
CA SER A 144 20.47 1.64 5.72
C SER A 144 20.47 0.95 7.08
N GLY A 145 19.67 -0.13 7.19
CA GLY A 145 19.53 -0.91 8.42
C GLY A 145 18.63 -0.28 9.51
N LYS A 146 18.11 0.93 9.30
CA LYS A 146 17.09 1.52 10.18
C LYS A 146 15.70 1.03 9.79
N LYS A 147 14.85 0.82 10.80
CA LYS A 147 13.43 0.51 10.63
C LYS A 147 12.58 1.71 11.04
N PHE A 148 11.62 2.05 10.20
CA PHE A 148 10.56 3.01 10.48
C PHE A 148 9.26 2.22 10.59
N GLU A 149 8.67 2.21 11.79
CA GLU A 149 7.55 1.33 12.12
C GLU A 149 6.31 2.15 12.51
N VAL A 150 5.14 1.73 12.05
CA VAL A 150 3.84 2.24 12.49
C VAL A 150 2.85 1.10 12.68
N LEU A 151 1.93 1.25 13.63
CA LEU A 151 0.86 0.29 13.85
C LEU A 151 -0.34 0.60 12.96
N LEU A 152 -0.88 -0.45 12.35
CA LEU A 152 -2.13 -0.44 11.62
C LEU A 152 -3.15 -1.30 12.36
N ASP A 153 -4.27 -0.70 12.74
CA ASP A 153 -5.41 -1.43 13.29
C ASP A 153 -6.07 -2.27 12.18
N GLU A 154 -6.30 -3.56 12.45
CA GLU A 154 -7.26 -4.36 11.69
C GLU A 154 -8.67 -3.77 11.90
N ALA A 155 -9.45 -3.70 10.81
CA ALA A 155 -10.82 -3.17 10.81
C ALA A 155 -11.80 -4.13 11.50
#